data_AF-A0A1H8GID6-F1
#
_entry.id   AF-A0A1H8GID6-F1
#
_cell.length_a   1.000
_cell.length_b   1.000
_cell.length_c   1.000
_cell.angle_alpha   90.00
_cell.angle_beta   90.00
_cell.angle_gamma   90.00
#
_symmetry.space_group_name_H-M   'P 1'
#
loop_
_entity.id
_entity.type
_entity.pdbx_description
1 polymer ?
#
loop_
_entity_poly.entity_id
_entity_poly.type
_entity_poly.pdbx_seq_one_letter_code
_entity_poly.pdbx_strand_id
1 'polypeptide(L)'
;MLWIIGIEKHPDKTVIQRINLTTGEYLMPKTIKGWLDEALNVIPIEVERHRPQQIIFDIYGDGKILKAALLKVLEREKIIIDEFGVLNWGDTSEERRFAKVEVNQELRDKMIKKYWKLRF
;
A
#
# COMPACT_ATOMS: atom_id res chain seq x y z
N MET A 1 -9.54 2.50 1.73
CA MET A 1 -8.76 2.58 0.48
C MET A 1 -7.66 1.52 0.51
N LEU A 2 -7.54 0.74 -0.56
CA LEU A 2 -6.45 -0.21 -0.81
C LEU A 2 -5.39 0.45 -1.70
N TRP A 3 -4.13 0.32 -1.33
CA TRP A 3 -2.98 0.69 -2.16
C TRP A 3 -2.29 -0.56 -2.69
N ILE A 4 -1.92 -0.54 -3.96
CA ILE A 4 -1.00 -1.51 -4.55
C ILE A 4 0.26 -0.77 -4.98
N ILE A 5 1.38 -1.11 -4.37
CA ILE A 5 2.66 -0.45 -4.60
C ILE A 5 3.52 -1.35 -5.48
N GLY A 6 3.91 -0.86 -6.64
CA GLY A 6 4.84 -1.52 -7.54
C GLY A 6 5.98 -0.59 -7.94
N ILE A 7 7.13 -1.19 -8.23
CA ILE A 7 8.31 -0.47 -8.71
C ILE A 7 8.69 -1.02 -10.09
N GLU A 8 9.02 -0.11 -11.00
CA GLU A 8 9.48 -0.42 -12.35
C GLU A 8 10.89 0.15 -12.50
N LYS A 9 11.79 -0.64 -13.10
CA LYS A 9 13.19 -0.24 -13.35
C LYS A 9 13.35 0.57 -14.64
N HIS A 10 12.44 0.41 -15.59
CA HIS A 10 12.52 1.11 -16.88
C HIS A 10 11.12 1.53 -17.35
N PRO A 11 10.74 2.83 -17.21
CA PRO A 11 11.50 3.88 -16.51
C PRO A 11 11.54 3.64 -14.99
N ASP A 12 12.59 4.11 -14.33
CA ASP A 12 12.71 4.08 -12.86
C ASP A 12 11.59 4.91 -12.22
N LYS A 13 10.57 4.21 -11.73
CA LYS A 13 9.44 4.83 -11.04
C LYS A 13 8.82 3.86 -10.05
N THR A 14 8.24 4.43 -9.01
CA THR A 14 7.33 3.71 -8.13
C THR A 14 5.91 4.19 -8.36
N VAL A 15 4.99 3.25 -8.54
CA VAL A 15 3.56 3.50 -8.79
C VAL A 15 2.76 2.99 -7.60
N ILE A 16 1.94 3.88 -7.05
CA ILE A 16 0.95 3.57 -6.03
C ILE A 16 -0.42 3.60 -6.71
N GLN A 17 -0.97 2.42 -6.98
CA GLN A 17 -2.34 2.28 -7.43
C GLN A 17 -3.28 2.40 -6.24
N ARG A 18 -4.33 3.21 -6.39
CA ARG A 18 -5.25 3.56 -5.30
C ARG A 18 -6.65 3.07 -5.65
N ILE A 19 -7.22 2.24 -4.81
CA ILE A 19 -8.52 1.61 -5.03
C ILE A 19 -9.43 1.93 -3.85
N ASN A 20 -10.62 2.46 -4.16
CA ASN A 20 -11.67 2.61 -3.16
C ASN A 20 -12.37 1.26 -2.98
N LEU A 21 -12.18 0.63 -1.81
CA LEU A 21 -12.78 -0.68 -1.51
C LEU A 21 -14.28 -0.61 -1.16
N THR A 22 -14.84 0.60 -0.98
CA THR A 22 -16.28 0.78 -0.77
C THR A 22 -17.02 0.85 -2.11
N THR A 23 -16.49 1.60 -3.08
CA THR A 23 -17.12 1.79 -4.39
C THR A 23 -16.58 0.84 -5.47
N GLY A 24 -15.43 0.22 -5.25
CA GLY A 24 -14.73 -0.59 -6.26
C GLY A 24 -14.08 0.25 -7.36
N GLU A 25 -13.86 1.54 -7.13
CA GLU A 25 -13.30 2.46 -8.13
C GLU A 25 -11.77 2.54 -8.06
N TYR A 26 -11.14 2.57 -9.24
CA TYR A 26 -9.72 2.94 -9.35
C TYR A 26 -9.60 4.46 -9.33
N LEU A 27 -8.86 4.97 -8.37
CA LEU A 27 -8.51 6.37 -8.29
C LEU A 27 -7.24 6.63 -9.11
N MET A 28 -6.97 7.90 -9.43
CA MET A 28 -5.75 8.30 -10.13
C MET A 28 -4.51 7.72 -9.42
N PRO A 29 -3.59 7.03 -10.11
CA PRO A 29 -2.36 6.55 -9.49
C PRO A 29 -1.49 7.71 -9.02
N LYS A 30 -0.64 7.45 -8.02
CA LYS A 30 0.48 8.32 -7.68
C LYS A 30 1.74 7.70 -8.26
N THR A 31 2.51 8.50 -8.99
CA THR A 31 3.83 8.10 -9.50
C THR A 31 4.90 8.90 -8.79
N ILE A 32 5.91 8.20 -8.29
CA ILE A 32 7.11 8.76 -7.68
C ILE A 32 8.24 8.52 -8.68
N LYS A 33 8.91 9.61 -9.10
CA LYS A 33 10.11 9.52 -9.93
C LYS A 33 11.26 9.05 -9.06
N GLY A 34 12.04 8.10 -9.56
CA GLY A 34 13.13 7.49 -8.80
C GLY A 34 12.82 6.05 -8.41
N TRP A 35 13.85 5.39 -7.89
CA TRP A 35 13.81 3.98 -7.57
C TRP A 35 13.56 3.80 -6.07
N LEU A 36 14.40 3.03 -5.38
CA LEU A 36 14.17 2.62 -4.00
C LEU A 36 14.24 3.79 -3.01
N ASP A 37 15.27 4.63 -3.09
CA ASP A 37 15.52 5.66 -2.06
C ASP A 37 14.46 6.77 -2.08
N GLU A 38 14.08 7.26 -3.26
CA GLU A 38 13.00 8.25 -3.39
C GLU A 38 11.67 7.67 -2.92
N ALA A 39 11.39 6.41 -3.26
CA ALA A 39 10.17 5.73 -2.80
C ALA A 39 10.14 5.59 -1.28
N LEU A 40 11.24 5.21 -0.65
CA LEU A 40 11.34 5.06 0.81
C LEU A 40 11.19 6.37 1.57
N ASN A 41 11.55 7.50 0.96
CA ASN A 41 11.33 8.82 1.55
C ASN A 41 9.89 9.32 1.36
N VAL A 42 9.29 9.08 0.20
CA VAL A 42 7.98 9.66 -0.14
C VAL A 42 6.81 8.82 0.36
N ILE A 43 6.90 7.48 0.28
CA ILE A 43 5.76 6.60 0.61
C ILE A 43 5.31 6.74 2.07
N PRO A 44 6.19 6.74 3.10
CA PRO A 44 5.75 6.87 4.48
C PRO A 44 4.96 8.16 4.74
N ILE A 45 5.43 9.29 4.19
CA ILE A 45 4.74 10.59 4.27
C ILE A 45 3.34 10.50 3.63
N GLU A 46 3.24 9.89 2.46
CA GLU A 46 1.97 9.72 1.76
C GLU A 46 1.02 8.78 2.53
N VAL A 47 1.56 7.71 3.15
CA VAL A 47 0.83 6.76 3.99
C VAL A 47 0.26 7.48 5.21
N GLU A 48 1.06 8.23 5.97
CA GLU A 48 0.59 9.01 7.13
C GLU A 48 -0.48 10.03 6.70
N ARG A 49 -0.29 10.72 5.58
CA ARG A 49 -1.22 11.75 5.09
C ARG A 49 -2.58 11.18 4.67
N HIS A 50 -2.59 10.02 4.02
CA HIS A 50 -3.81 9.47 3.41
C HIS A 50 -4.43 8.32 4.21
N ARG A 51 -3.69 7.78 5.18
CA ARG A 51 -4.05 6.66 6.05
C ARG A 51 -4.78 5.53 5.30
N PRO A 52 -4.15 4.91 4.28
CA PRO A 52 -4.77 3.79 3.58
C PRO A 52 -5.10 2.66 4.57
N GLN A 53 -6.19 1.94 4.30
CA GLN A 53 -6.61 0.82 5.15
C GLN A 53 -5.71 -0.41 4.92
N GLN A 54 -5.25 -0.56 3.68
CA GLN A 54 -4.48 -1.73 3.26
C GLN A 54 -3.44 -1.33 2.22
N ILE A 55 -2.24 -1.91 2.31
CA ILE A 55 -1.17 -1.81 1.34
C ILE A 55 -0.78 -3.22 0.90
N ILE A 56 -0.79 -3.47 -0.39
CA ILE A 56 -0.27 -4.68 -1.01
C ILE A 56 0.93 -4.30 -1.86
N PHE A 57 1.97 -5.12 -1.78
CA PHE A 57 3.16 -4.97 -2.60
C PHE A 57 3.04 -5.85 -3.83
N ASP A 58 3.38 -5.31 -4.97
CA ASP A 58 3.75 -6.11 -6.11
C ASP A 58 5.05 -6.85 -5.78
N ILE A 59 4.97 -8.15 -5.56
CA ILE A 59 6.09 -8.98 -5.09
C ILE A 59 6.98 -9.53 -6.22
N TYR A 60 6.82 -9.06 -7.46
CA TYR A 60 7.69 -9.45 -8.56
C TYR A 60 8.91 -8.52 -8.65
N GLY A 61 10.09 -9.11 -8.95
CA GLY A 61 11.34 -8.36 -9.11
C GLY A 61 11.72 -7.49 -7.90
N ASP A 62 12.02 -6.22 -8.19
CA ASP A 62 12.48 -5.21 -7.22
C ASP A 62 11.42 -4.86 -6.16
N GLY A 63 10.15 -5.22 -6.38
CA GLY A 63 9.09 -4.98 -5.41
C GLY A 63 9.26 -5.75 -4.09
N LYS A 64 9.99 -6.87 -4.09
CA LYS A 64 10.38 -7.56 -2.83
C LYS A 64 11.36 -6.73 -2.00
N ILE A 65 12.31 -6.07 -2.67
CA ILE A 65 13.32 -5.23 -2.03
C ILE A 65 12.64 -4.00 -1.44
N LEU A 66 11.77 -3.35 -2.22
CA LEU A 66 10.95 -2.22 -1.75
C LEU A 66 10.09 -2.61 -0.54
N LYS A 67 9.39 -3.75 -0.60
CA LYS A 67 8.59 -4.25 0.53
C LYS A 67 9.43 -4.36 1.81
N ALA A 68 10.56 -5.07 1.74
CA ALA A 68 11.39 -5.32 2.91
C ALA A 68 11.95 -4.03 3.52
N ALA A 69 12.37 -3.08 2.68
CA ALA A 69 12.90 -1.80 3.13
C ALA A 69 11.79 -0.89 3.68
N LEU A 70 10.65 -0.78 3.00
CA LEU A 70 9.55 0.08 3.41
C LEU A 70 8.92 -0.37 4.72
N LEU A 71 8.76 -1.69 4.93
CA LEU A 71 8.24 -2.22 6.19
C LEU A 71 9.09 -1.78 7.39
N LYS A 72 10.42 -1.79 7.26
CA LYS A 72 11.32 -1.32 8.32
C LYS A 72 11.18 0.18 8.58
N VAL A 73 10.92 0.98 7.54
CA VAL A 73 10.70 2.43 7.68
C VAL A 73 9.38 2.69 8.41
N LEU A 74 8.29 2.06 7.97
CA LEU A 74 6.97 2.19 8.58
C LEU A 74 6.94 1.69 10.04
N GLU A 75 7.63 0.60 10.34
CA GLU A 75 7.73 0.07 11.71
C GLU A 75 8.41 1.08 12.66
N ARG A 76 9.46 1.78 12.21
CA ARG A 76 10.10 2.86 12.99
C ARG A 76 9.15 4.04 13.24
N GLU A 77 8.21 4.26 12.33
CA GLU A 77 7.12 5.24 12.46
C GLU A 77 5.91 4.71 13.26
N LYS A 78 6.02 3.49 13.84
CA LYS A 78 4.94 2.81 14.58
C LYS A 78 3.70 2.48 13.72
N ILE A 79 3.90 2.33 12.42
CA ILE A 79 2.88 1.87 11.47
C ILE A 79 3.17 0.40 11.17
N ILE A 80 2.35 -0.50 11.71
CA ILE A 80 2.53 -1.94 11.57
C ILE A 80 1.62 -2.44 10.46
N ILE A 81 2.19 -3.18 9.50
CA ILE A 81 1.43 -3.84 8.44
C ILE A 81 1.36 -5.34 8.76
N ASP A 82 0.15 -5.90 8.81
CA ASP A 82 -0.04 -7.34 9.05
C ASP A 82 0.25 -8.19 7.80
N GLU A 83 0.10 -9.52 7.92
CA GLU A 83 0.36 -10.47 6.83
C GLU A 83 -0.56 -10.28 5.62
N PHE A 84 -1.74 -9.68 5.81
CA PHE A 84 -2.71 -9.38 4.75
C PHE A 84 -2.51 -7.98 4.16
N GLY A 85 -1.59 -7.19 4.70
CA GLY A 85 -1.32 -5.83 4.26
C GLY A 85 -2.15 -4.76 4.98
N VAL A 86 -2.90 -5.09 6.03
CA VAL A 86 -3.73 -4.14 6.78
C VAL A 86 -2.86 -3.29 7.69
N LEU A 87 -3.11 -1.98 7.70
CA LEU A 87 -2.34 -1.03 8.51
C LEU A 87 -2.93 -0.88 9.91
N ASN A 88 -2.07 -1.09 10.90
CA ASN A 88 -2.32 -0.84 12.31
C ASN A 88 -1.49 0.36 12.77
N TRP A 89 -2.18 1.42 13.19
CA TRP A 89 -1.56 2.66 13.63
C TRP A 89 -1.30 2.55 15.14
N GLY A 90 -0.04 2.61 15.55
CA GLY A 90 0.40 2.44 16.94
C GLY A 90 0.07 3.60 17.89
N ASP A 91 -1.06 4.29 17.70
CA ASP A 91 -1.55 5.31 18.63
C ASP A 91 -1.93 4.64 19.96
N THR A 92 -1.16 4.95 21.01
CA THR A 92 -1.34 4.52 22.41
C THR A 92 -2.55 5.18 23.07
N SER A 93 -3.74 4.94 22.53
CA SER A 93 -4.99 5.22 23.23
C SER A 93 -5.87 3.98 23.08
N GLU A 94 -6.14 3.30 24.20
CA GLU A 94 -7.04 2.16 24.34
C GLU A 94 -8.47 2.41 23.79
N GLU A 95 -8.76 3.63 23.34
CA GLU A 95 -10.06 4.12 22.87
C GLU A 95 -10.32 3.93 21.37
N ARG A 96 -9.37 3.45 20.56
CA ARG A 96 -9.65 3.00 19.19
C ARG A 96 -9.66 1.48 19.08
N ARG A 97 -10.37 0.83 20.02
CA ARG A 97 -10.83 -0.55 19.84
C ARG A 97 -11.61 -0.65 18.53
N PHE A 98 -10.96 -1.22 17.52
CA PHE A 98 -11.57 -1.85 16.37
C PHE A 98 -12.66 -1.01 15.71
N ALA A 99 -12.28 0.03 14.97
CA ALA A 99 -12.92 0.17 13.67
C ALA A 99 -12.49 -1.06 12.86
N LYS A 100 -13.16 -2.20 13.07
CA LYS A 100 -13.17 -3.32 12.13
C LYS A 100 -13.67 -2.69 10.84
N VAL A 101 -12.74 -2.21 10.02
CA VAL A 101 -13.05 -1.97 8.63
C VAL A 101 -13.35 -3.37 8.12
N GLU A 102 -14.63 -3.71 8.00
CA GLU A 102 -15.05 -4.87 7.23
C GLU A 102 -14.64 -4.60 5.79
N VAL A 103 -13.40 -4.95 5.48
CA VAL A 103 -12.91 -5.01 4.12
C VAL A 103 -13.77 -6.05 3.44
N ASN A 104 -14.57 -5.63 2.46
CA ASN A 104 -15.33 -6.56 1.63
C ASN A 104 -14.30 -7.42 0.88
N GLN A 105 -14.04 -8.61 1.44
CA GLN A 105 -12.97 -9.50 1.01
C GLN A 105 -13.16 -9.96 -0.44
N GLU A 106 -14.41 -10.21 -0.83
CA GLU A 106 -14.77 -10.59 -2.20
C GLU A 106 -14.46 -9.47 -3.20
N LEU A 107 -14.85 -8.23 -2.88
CA LEU A 107 -14.57 -7.07 -3.72
C LEU A 107 -13.06 -6.80 -3.79
N ARG A 108 -12.36 -6.86 -2.67
CA ARG A 108 -10.90 -6.75 -2.62
C ARG A 108 -10.24 -7.76 -3.56
N ASP A 109 -10.57 -9.03 -3.43
CA ASP A 109 -9.95 -10.10 -4.21
C ASP A 109 -10.28 -9.97 -5.71
N LYS A 110 -11.51 -9.57 -6.04
CA LYS A 110 -11.93 -9.22 -7.41
C LYS A 110 -11.09 -8.08 -7.98
N MET A 111 -10.83 -7.03 -7.20
CA MET A 111 -10.06 -5.86 -7.62
C MET A 111 -8.57 -6.16 -7.79
N ILE A 112 -7.99 -6.96 -6.89
CA ILE A 112 -6.62 -7.47 -7.02
C ILE A 112 -6.49 -8.31 -8.29
N LYS A 113 -7.41 -9.25 -8.52
CA LYS A 113 -7.42 -10.10 -9.73
C LYS A 113 -7.54 -9.26 -11.01
N LYS A 114 -8.39 -8.23 -11.00
CA LYS A 114 -8.53 -7.29 -12.12
C LYS A 114 -7.23 -6.53 -12.37
N TYR A 115 -6.56 -6.06 -11.32
CA TYR A 115 -5.27 -5.37 -11.45
C TYR A 115 -4.20 -6.26 -12.10
N TRP A 116 -4.05 -7.50 -11.65
CA TRP A 116 -3.07 -8.41 -12.24
C TRP A 116 -3.34 -8.73 -13.71
N LYS A 117 -4.62 -8.88 -14.11
CA LYS A 117 -5.02 -9.04 -15.52
C LYS A 117 -4.76 -7.83 -16.41
N LEU A 118 -4.68 -6.63 -15.84
CA LEU A 118 -4.37 -5.41 -16.61
C LEU A 118 -2.87 -5.23 -16.82
N ARG A 119 -2.06 -5.95 -16.04
CA ARG A 119 -0.60 -5.82 -16.04
C ARG A 119 0.11 -6.89 -16.88
N PHE A 120 -0.54 -8.03 -17.11
CA PHE A 120 -0.07 -9.16 -17.92
C PHE A 120 -1.14 -9.53 -18.95
#